data_AF-A0A6J1WW53-F1
#
_entry.id   AF-A0A6J1WW53-F1
#
_cell.length_a   1.000
_cell.length_b   1.000
_cell.length_c   1.000
_cell.angle_alpha   90.00
_cell.angle_beta   90.00
_cell.angle_gamma   90.00
#
_symmetry.space_group_name_H-M   'P 1'
#
loop_
_entity.id
_entity.type
_entity.pdbx_description
1 polymer ?
#
loop_
_entity_poly.entity_id
_entity_poly.type
_entity_poly.pdbx_seq_one_letter_code
_entity_poly.pdbx_strand_id
1 'polypeptide(L)'
;MWTVCMPGWVSVVAAGALILYGTIDVAYFARMMYTVAKARYFKKKVCILDTTKVNCWCLLNDVDTLLYHMNNARYLRELDFARADFYERTGLFLNIKAAGGALAQAASTIRYRRYLKPFTRFTITSKVIYWDEKTLFMEHEFIGPGGFVHAVAVCRQRIIDTSASAIVELLLQLHCSGTCHPPIEKMPPELELWVQSNELSSAKLRGASAPKLAPEPKPLDCGETLPTPASE
;
A
#
# COMPACT_ATOMS: atom_id res chain seq x y z
N MET A 1 -4.67 -57.42 -11.60
CA MET A 1 -3.87 -56.41 -10.85
C MET A 1 -3.24 -55.50 -11.89
N TRP A 2 -3.72 -54.25 -12.02
CA TRP A 2 -3.19 -53.31 -13.01
C TRP A 2 -2.03 -52.52 -12.38
N THR A 3 -0.80 -52.90 -12.72
CA THR A 3 0.39 -52.13 -12.33
C THR A 3 0.52 -50.95 -13.31
N VAL A 4 0.17 -49.75 -12.87
CA VAL A 4 0.42 -48.54 -13.65
C VAL A 4 1.91 -48.22 -13.52
N CYS A 5 2.70 -48.55 -14.55
CA CYS A 5 4.08 -48.09 -14.67
C CYS A 5 4.08 -46.58 -14.95
N MET A 6 4.13 -45.76 -13.90
CA MET A 6 4.41 -44.34 -14.05
C MET A 6 5.87 -44.17 -14.49
N PRO A 7 6.14 -43.51 -15.62
CA PRO A 7 7.51 -43.25 -16.05
C PRO A 7 8.29 -42.46 -14.98
N GLY A 8 9.57 -42.77 -14.78
CA GLY A 8 10.38 -42.13 -13.73
C GLY A 8 10.46 -40.60 -13.83
N TRP A 9 10.26 -40.02 -15.02
CA TRP A 9 10.20 -38.57 -15.20
C TRP A 9 8.97 -37.93 -14.53
N VAL A 10 7.85 -38.66 -14.39
CA VAL A 10 6.64 -38.17 -13.71
C VAL A 10 6.92 -37.94 -12.23
N SER A 11 7.65 -38.86 -11.59
CA SER A 11 8.04 -38.72 -10.18
C SER A 11 9.00 -37.54 -9.97
N VAL A 12 9.94 -37.33 -10.89
CA VAL A 12 10.87 -36.18 -10.85
C VAL A 12 10.12 -34.86 -11.02
N VAL A 13 9.20 -34.78 -11.97
CA VAL A 13 8.36 -33.58 -12.18
C VAL A 13 7.47 -33.31 -10.97
N ALA A 14 6.83 -34.33 -10.41
CA ALA A 14 5.99 -34.19 -9.22
C ALA A 14 6.79 -33.72 -8.01
N ALA A 15 7.96 -34.31 -7.76
CA ALA A 15 8.87 -33.88 -6.69
C ALA A 15 9.34 -32.43 -6.89
N GLY A 16 9.74 -32.07 -8.11
CA GLY A 16 10.15 -30.71 -8.46
C GLY A 16 9.02 -29.68 -8.24
N ALA A 17 7.79 -30.03 -8.64
CA ALA A 17 6.62 -29.18 -8.42
C ALA A 17 6.31 -28.98 -6.93
N LEU A 18 6.41 -30.04 -6.12
CA LEU A 18 6.20 -29.97 -4.66
C LEU A 18 7.28 -29.12 -3.97
N ILE A 19 8.55 -29.28 -4.36
CA ILE A 19 9.65 -28.46 -3.85
C ILE A 19 9.41 -26.99 -4.21
N LEU A 20 9.07 -26.70 -5.46
CA LEU A 20 8.80 -25.34 -5.91
C LEU A 20 7.64 -24.71 -5.13
N TYR A 21 6.53 -25.45 -4.96
CA TYR A 21 5.37 -25.00 -4.18
C TYR A 21 5.70 -24.78 -2.70
N GLY A 22 6.55 -25.62 -2.12
CA GLY A 22 6.95 -25.52 -0.71
C GLY A 22 8.02 -24.47 -0.42
N THR A 23 8.79 -24.03 -1.43
CA THR A 23 9.94 -23.13 -1.23
C THR A 23 9.73 -21.72 -1.79
N ILE A 24 8.95 -21.58 -2.87
CA ILE A 24 8.75 -20.31 -3.56
C ILE A 24 7.24 -20.05 -3.69
N ASP A 25 6.83 -18.84 -3.36
CA ASP A 25 5.46 -18.39 -3.63
C ASP A 25 5.30 -18.07 -5.12
N VAL A 26 5.18 -19.11 -5.95
CA VAL A 26 5.08 -19.00 -7.41
C VAL A 26 3.91 -18.09 -7.82
N ALA A 27 2.78 -18.20 -7.11
CA ALA A 27 1.59 -17.40 -7.37
C ALA A 27 1.86 -15.90 -7.13
N TYR A 28 2.60 -15.54 -6.06
CA TYR A 28 3.04 -14.17 -5.82
C TYR A 28 3.85 -13.63 -6.98
N PHE A 29 4.95 -14.31 -7.35
CA PHE A 29 5.87 -13.82 -8.37
C PHE A 29 5.20 -13.76 -9.75
N ALA A 30 4.41 -14.76 -10.12
CA ALA A 30 3.65 -14.76 -11.37
C ALA A 30 2.67 -13.58 -11.44
N ARG A 31 1.93 -13.32 -10.35
CA ARG A 31 1.00 -12.18 -10.28
C ARG A 31 1.73 -10.85 -10.28
N MET A 32 2.89 -10.76 -9.63
CA MET A 32 3.72 -9.54 -9.63
C MET A 32 4.21 -9.23 -11.05
N MET A 33 4.79 -10.21 -11.74
CA MET A 33 5.22 -10.06 -13.14
C MET A 33 4.06 -9.67 -14.05
N TYR A 34 2.90 -10.32 -13.91
CA TYR A 34 1.70 -9.95 -14.65
C TYR A 34 1.25 -8.52 -14.35
N THR A 35 1.27 -8.09 -13.09
CA THR A 35 0.86 -6.73 -12.69
C THR A 35 1.77 -5.68 -13.33
N VAL A 36 3.09 -5.89 -13.25
CA VAL A 36 4.08 -4.99 -13.85
C VAL A 36 3.95 -4.96 -15.37
N ALA A 37 3.87 -6.13 -16.03
CA ALA A 37 3.71 -6.20 -17.48
C ALA A 37 2.39 -5.54 -17.93
N LYS A 38 1.30 -5.77 -17.21
CA LYS A 38 0.01 -5.14 -17.48
C LYS A 38 0.09 -3.62 -17.35
N ALA A 39 0.72 -3.14 -16.29
CA ALA A 39 0.90 -1.72 -16.04
C ALA A 39 1.77 -1.06 -17.13
N ARG A 40 2.86 -1.72 -17.53
CA ARG A 40 3.83 -1.24 -18.52
C ARG A 40 3.29 -1.19 -19.95
N TYR A 41 2.60 -2.24 -20.38
CA TYR A 41 2.24 -2.41 -21.79
C TYR A 41 0.77 -2.09 -22.10
N PHE A 42 -0.13 -2.15 -21.11
CA PHE A 42 -1.59 -2.04 -21.35
C PHE A 42 -2.26 -0.88 -20.61
N LYS A 43 -1.60 -0.25 -19.63
CA LYS A 43 -2.18 0.89 -18.88
C LYS A 43 -1.49 2.19 -19.25
N LYS A 44 -2.25 3.29 -19.17
CA LYS A 44 -1.72 4.64 -19.37
C LYS A 44 -0.86 5.07 -18.18
N LYS A 45 0.22 5.79 -18.48
CA LYS A 45 1.00 6.55 -17.49
C LYS A 45 0.14 7.63 -16.85
N VAL A 46 0.44 7.97 -15.60
CA VAL A 46 -0.33 8.94 -14.80
C VAL A 46 0.61 9.85 -14.00
N CYS A 47 0.13 11.02 -13.61
CA CYS A 47 0.88 11.92 -12.73
C CYS A 47 1.03 11.27 -11.34
N ILE A 48 2.09 11.61 -10.60
CA ILE A 48 2.33 11.05 -9.26
C ILE A 48 1.25 11.44 -8.24
N LEU A 49 0.55 12.55 -8.47
CA LEU A 49 -0.56 13.01 -7.64
C LEU A 49 -1.89 12.33 -7.97
N ASP A 50 -1.95 11.59 -9.09
CA ASP A 50 -3.19 10.93 -9.51
C ASP A 50 -3.47 9.68 -8.67
N THR A 51 -4.76 9.41 -8.47
CA THR A 51 -5.19 8.16 -7.83
C THR A 51 -5.22 7.03 -8.85
N THR A 52 -4.43 5.99 -8.60
CA THR A 52 -4.48 4.75 -9.40
C THR A 52 -5.52 3.78 -8.85
N LYS A 53 -6.01 2.90 -9.72
CA LYS A 53 -7.01 1.87 -9.39
C LYS A 53 -6.57 0.51 -9.89
N VAL A 54 -6.58 -0.48 -9.01
CA VAL A 54 -6.33 -1.89 -9.34
C VAL A 54 -7.55 -2.72 -8.97
N ASN A 55 -8.06 -3.47 -9.93
CA ASN A 55 -9.20 -4.37 -9.72
C ASN A 55 -8.69 -5.73 -9.26
N CYS A 56 -9.24 -6.23 -8.16
CA CYS A 56 -8.87 -7.49 -7.54
C CYS A 56 -10.11 -8.36 -7.25
N TRP A 57 -9.84 -9.64 -6.97
CA TRP A 57 -10.82 -10.61 -6.51
C TRP A 57 -10.30 -11.24 -5.21
N CYS A 58 -11.18 -11.45 -4.25
CA CYS A 58 -10.89 -12.26 -3.08
C CYS A 58 -10.99 -13.74 -3.48
N LEU A 59 -9.86 -14.38 -3.77
CA LEU A 59 -9.81 -15.78 -4.20
C LEU A 59 -9.70 -16.71 -2.99
N LEU A 60 -9.91 -18.02 -3.20
CA LEU A 60 -9.83 -19.02 -2.14
C LEU A 60 -8.49 -19.01 -1.40
N ASN A 61 -7.39 -18.73 -2.11
CA ASN A 61 -6.05 -18.62 -1.52
C ASN A 61 -5.89 -17.40 -0.60
N ASP A 62 -6.85 -16.46 -0.65
CA ASP A 62 -6.85 -15.23 0.14
C ASP A 62 -7.70 -15.35 1.41
N VAL A 63 -8.43 -16.45 1.59
CA VAL A 63 -9.36 -16.65 2.69
C VAL A 63 -8.66 -17.25 3.90
N ASP A 64 -9.07 -16.84 5.09
CA ASP A 64 -8.57 -17.41 6.34
C ASP A 64 -9.10 -18.84 6.59
N THR A 65 -8.54 -19.53 7.58
CA THR A 65 -8.83 -20.92 8.00
C THR A 65 -10.31 -21.23 8.20
N LEU A 66 -11.12 -20.24 8.62
CA LEU A 66 -12.56 -20.37 8.79
C LEU A 66 -13.37 -20.18 7.49
N LEU A 67 -12.68 -19.97 6.35
CA LEU A 67 -13.22 -19.77 5.01
C LEU A 67 -14.28 -18.65 4.87
N TYR A 68 -14.37 -17.75 5.85
CA TYR A 68 -15.43 -16.75 5.93
C TYR A 68 -15.06 -15.39 5.32
N HIS A 69 -13.78 -15.04 5.38
CA HIS A 69 -13.32 -13.72 4.98
C HIS A 69 -11.87 -13.72 4.53
N MET A 70 -11.51 -12.68 3.78
CA MET A 70 -10.14 -12.41 3.39
C MET A 70 -9.24 -12.27 4.61
N ASN A 71 -8.16 -13.04 4.65
CA ASN A 71 -7.18 -13.01 5.73
C ASN A 71 -6.54 -11.61 5.82
N ASN A 72 -6.37 -11.10 7.04
CA ASN A 72 -5.80 -9.77 7.31
C ASN A 72 -4.44 -9.54 6.63
N ALA A 73 -3.57 -10.55 6.60
CA ALA A 73 -2.25 -10.48 5.96
C ALA A 73 -2.36 -10.33 4.44
N ARG A 74 -3.44 -10.85 3.83
CA ARG A 74 -3.68 -10.74 2.38
C ARG A 74 -3.95 -9.32 1.96
N TYR A 75 -4.53 -8.48 2.82
CA TYR A 75 -4.70 -7.06 2.50
C TYR A 75 -3.35 -6.39 2.24
N LEU A 76 -2.37 -6.53 3.13
CA LEU A 76 -1.05 -5.92 2.95
C LEU A 76 -0.31 -6.49 1.74
N ARG A 77 -0.44 -7.79 1.48
CA ARG A 77 0.08 -8.43 0.26
C ARG A 77 -0.54 -7.86 -1.00
N GLU A 78 -1.85 -7.60 -1.01
CA GLU A 78 -2.51 -7.00 -2.17
C GLU A 78 -2.01 -5.58 -2.45
N LEU A 79 -1.54 -4.86 -1.42
CA LEU A 79 -0.92 -3.55 -1.59
C LEU A 79 0.42 -3.62 -2.33
N ASP A 80 1.14 -4.75 -2.31
CA ASP A 80 2.37 -4.91 -3.09
C ASP A 80 2.07 -4.81 -4.59
N PHE A 81 0.99 -5.46 -5.04
CA PHE A 81 0.55 -5.37 -6.44
C PHE A 81 0.02 -3.98 -6.77
N ALA A 82 -0.74 -3.36 -5.86
CA ALA A 82 -1.25 -2.00 -6.06
C ALA A 82 -0.11 -0.97 -6.18
N ARG A 83 0.93 -1.09 -5.33
CA ARG A 83 2.14 -0.27 -5.40
C ARG A 83 2.94 -0.53 -6.67
N ALA A 84 3.11 -1.79 -7.08
CA ALA A 84 3.80 -2.10 -8.33
C ALA A 84 3.10 -1.48 -9.55
N ASP A 85 1.75 -1.52 -9.61
CA ASP A 85 0.97 -0.81 -10.64
C ASP A 85 1.21 0.71 -10.59
N PHE A 86 1.16 1.29 -9.38
CA PHE A 86 1.39 2.72 -9.18
C PHE A 86 2.81 3.13 -9.61
N TYR A 87 3.84 2.41 -9.18
CA TYR A 87 5.23 2.69 -9.48
C TYR A 87 5.55 2.60 -10.96
N GLU A 88 4.99 1.61 -11.65
CA GLU A 88 5.20 1.44 -13.07
C GLU A 88 4.51 2.56 -13.87
N ARG A 89 3.26 2.90 -13.52
CA ARG A 89 2.48 3.92 -14.26
C ARG A 89 2.94 5.35 -14.00
N THR A 90 3.54 5.62 -12.85
CA THR A 90 4.16 6.91 -12.51
C THR A 90 5.65 6.94 -12.86
N GLY A 91 6.26 5.84 -13.31
CA GLY A 91 7.70 5.78 -13.50
C GLY A 91 8.53 6.01 -12.22
N LEU A 92 7.91 5.97 -11.04
CA LEU A 92 8.58 6.26 -9.77
C LEU A 92 9.74 5.29 -9.51
N PHE A 93 9.49 3.98 -9.61
CA PHE A 93 10.53 2.99 -9.36
C PHE A 93 11.67 3.08 -10.38
N LEU A 94 11.36 3.32 -11.66
CA LEU A 94 12.37 3.47 -12.70
C LEU A 94 13.31 4.65 -12.43
N ASN A 95 12.77 5.81 -12.07
CA ASN A 95 13.57 7.01 -11.80
C ASN A 95 14.39 6.87 -10.51
N ILE A 96 13.85 6.22 -9.47
CA ILE A 96 14.62 5.92 -8.25
C ILE A 96 15.79 4.99 -8.58
N LYS A 97 15.55 3.93 -9.37
CA LYS A 97 16.62 3.01 -9.79
C LYS A 97 17.66 3.71 -10.67
N ALA A 98 17.23 4.59 -11.57
CA ALA A 98 18.14 5.37 -12.43
C ALA A 98 19.03 6.32 -11.62
N ALA A 99 18.53 6.86 -10.50
CA ALA A 99 19.30 7.66 -9.55
C ALA A 99 20.18 6.82 -8.61
N GLY A 100 20.21 5.49 -8.75
CA GLY A 100 20.98 4.59 -7.89
C GLY A 100 20.29 4.22 -6.57
N GLY A 101 19.08 4.73 -6.32
CA GLY A 101 18.35 4.50 -5.09
C GLY A 101 17.60 3.16 -5.02
N ALA A 102 16.93 2.97 -3.88
CA ALA A 102 16.02 1.85 -3.63
C ALA A 102 14.79 2.31 -2.83
N LEU A 103 13.68 1.56 -2.97
CA LEU A 103 12.45 1.75 -2.19
C LEU A 103 12.32 0.65 -1.14
N ALA A 104 12.02 1.04 0.09
CA ALA A 104 11.74 0.12 1.19
C ALA A 104 10.45 0.51 1.92
N GLN A 105 9.61 -0.48 2.23
CA GLN A 105 8.46 -0.30 3.11
C GLN A 105 8.97 -0.11 4.55
N ALA A 106 8.88 1.11 5.08
CA ALA A 106 9.40 1.44 6.42
C ALA A 106 8.35 1.23 7.52
N ALA A 107 7.09 1.55 7.24
CA ALA A 107 5.98 1.36 8.17
C ALA A 107 4.67 1.22 7.41
N SER A 108 3.71 0.48 7.97
CA SER A 108 2.34 0.42 7.47
C SER A 108 1.36 0.27 8.62
N THR A 109 0.24 0.97 8.56
CA THR A 109 -0.91 0.74 9.44
C THR A 109 -2.13 0.54 8.57
N ILE A 110 -2.96 -0.44 8.93
CA ILE A 110 -4.20 -0.74 8.23
C ILE A 110 -5.35 -0.74 9.23
N ARG A 111 -6.44 -0.07 8.86
CA ARG A 111 -7.68 -0.03 9.60
C ARG A 111 -8.75 -0.80 8.84
N TYR A 112 -9.27 -1.84 9.46
CA TYR A 112 -10.34 -2.66 8.91
C TYR A 112 -11.70 -2.12 9.36
N ARG A 113 -12.61 -1.92 8.40
CA ARG A 113 -13.99 -1.49 8.64
C ARG A 113 -14.97 -2.64 8.48
N ARG A 114 -14.88 -3.36 7.35
CA ARG A 114 -15.70 -4.53 7.05
C ARG A 114 -14.86 -5.55 6.28
N TYR A 115 -14.98 -6.82 6.65
CA TYR A 115 -14.28 -7.89 5.96
C TYR A 115 -14.77 -8.05 4.51
N LEU A 116 -13.90 -8.54 3.63
CA LEU A 116 -14.25 -8.95 2.26
C LEU A 116 -14.59 -10.43 2.25
N LYS A 117 -15.75 -10.80 1.67
CA LYS A 117 -16.16 -12.20 1.53
C LYS A 117 -15.40 -12.88 0.38
N PRO A 118 -15.26 -14.22 0.40
CA PRO A 118 -14.75 -14.97 -0.74
C PRO A 118 -15.50 -14.61 -2.03
N PHE A 119 -14.77 -14.59 -3.15
CA PHE A 119 -15.26 -14.25 -4.49
C PHE A 119 -15.82 -12.83 -4.64
N THR A 120 -15.57 -11.95 -3.65
CA THR A 120 -15.92 -10.54 -3.78
C THR A 120 -14.93 -9.83 -4.70
N ARG A 121 -15.44 -9.12 -5.71
CA ARG A 121 -14.65 -8.17 -6.48
C ARG A 121 -14.49 -6.87 -5.69
N PHE A 122 -13.27 -6.37 -5.62
CA PHE A 122 -12.95 -5.09 -4.97
C PHE A 122 -11.92 -4.31 -5.79
N THR A 123 -11.80 -3.02 -5.51
CA THR A 123 -10.83 -2.11 -6.12
C THR A 123 -9.91 -1.57 -5.05
N ILE A 124 -8.62 -1.58 -5.30
CA ILE A 124 -7.65 -0.86 -4.48
C ILE A 124 -7.38 0.48 -5.15
N THR A 125 -7.70 1.56 -4.47
CA THR A 125 -7.22 2.90 -4.85
C THR A 125 -5.86 3.13 -4.20
N SER A 126 -4.94 3.81 -4.88
CA SER A 126 -3.63 4.16 -4.32
C SER A 126 -3.25 5.56 -4.75
N LYS A 127 -2.92 6.42 -3.78
CA LYS A 127 -2.52 7.81 -3.99
C LYS A 127 -1.38 8.18 -3.05
N VAL A 128 -0.55 9.12 -3.47
CA VAL A 128 0.41 9.78 -2.59
C VAL A 128 -0.33 10.84 -1.78
N ILE A 129 -0.12 10.84 -0.46
CA ILE A 129 -0.78 11.78 0.47
C ILE A 129 0.18 12.82 1.04
N TYR A 130 1.50 12.56 1.01
CA TYR A 130 2.54 13.49 1.44
C TYR A 130 3.92 12.91 1.04
N TRP A 131 4.95 13.75 1.03
CA TRP A 131 6.35 13.30 0.96
C TRP A 131 7.25 14.27 1.73
N ASP A 132 8.32 13.71 2.29
CA ASP A 132 9.43 14.46 2.86
C ASP A 132 10.70 14.25 2.01
N GLU A 133 11.85 14.70 2.50
CA GLU A 133 13.14 14.58 1.80
C GLU A 133 13.55 13.13 1.50
N LYS A 134 13.11 12.14 2.28
CA LYS A 134 13.55 10.74 2.18
C LYS A 134 12.40 9.73 2.10
N THR A 135 11.16 10.20 2.17
CA THR A 135 9.99 9.36 2.40
C THR A 135 8.81 9.78 1.56
N LEU A 136 8.16 8.81 0.93
CA LEU A 136 6.87 8.97 0.28
C LEU A 136 5.78 8.30 1.13
N PHE A 137 4.72 9.04 1.45
CA PHE A 137 3.57 8.53 2.18
C PHE A 137 2.43 8.24 1.21
N MET A 138 1.89 7.03 1.27
CA MET A 138 0.82 6.55 0.40
C MET A 138 -0.39 6.10 1.21
N GLU A 139 -1.57 6.41 0.70
CA GLU A 139 -2.83 5.88 1.20
C GLU A 139 -3.42 4.90 0.19
N HIS A 140 -3.96 3.80 0.72
CA HIS A 140 -4.61 2.78 -0.06
C HIS A 140 -6.00 2.48 0.53
N GLU A 141 -7.03 2.48 -0.31
CA GLU A 141 -8.39 2.11 0.12
C GLU A 141 -8.88 0.88 -0.62
N PHE A 142 -9.46 -0.06 0.13
CA PHE A 142 -10.11 -1.25 -0.39
C PHE A 142 -11.59 -0.98 -0.57
N ILE A 143 -12.03 -0.79 -1.81
CA ILE A 143 -13.40 -0.42 -2.16
C ILE A 143 -14.13 -1.67 -2.68
N GLY A 144 -15.16 -2.10 -1.95
CA GLY A 144 -15.98 -3.25 -2.30
C GLY A 144 -17.20 -2.89 -3.16
N PRO A 145 -18.10 -3.86 -3.37
CA PRO A 145 -19.36 -3.64 -4.07
C PRO A 145 -20.18 -2.51 -3.42
N GLY A 146 -20.81 -1.68 -4.26
CA GLY A 146 -21.59 -0.52 -3.78
C GLY A 146 -20.73 0.66 -3.31
N GLY A 147 -19.41 0.65 -3.52
CA GLY A 147 -18.53 1.78 -3.21
C GLY A 147 -18.11 1.89 -1.74
N PHE A 148 -18.44 0.89 -0.91
CA PHE A 148 -18.06 0.89 0.50
C PHE A 148 -16.55 0.66 0.67
N VAL A 149 -15.90 1.47 1.51
CA VAL A 149 -14.49 1.28 1.87
C VAL A 149 -14.36 0.27 3.00
N HIS A 150 -13.85 -0.92 2.68
CA HIS A 150 -13.67 -2.06 3.59
C HIS A 150 -12.45 -1.92 4.49
N ALA A 151 -11.35 -1.36 3.98
CA ALA A 151 -10.13 -1.12 4.72
C ALA A 151 -9.38 0.09 4.15
N VAL A 152 -8.64 0.77 5.01
CA VAL A 152 -7.74 1.87 4.63
C VAL A 152 -6.37 1.58 5.19
N ALA A 153 -5.34 1.69 4.37
CA ALA A 153 -3.95 1.48 4.78
C ALA A 153 -3.11 2.72 4.46
N VAL A 154 -2.34 3.17 5.44
CA VAL A 154 -1.33 4.21 5.30
C VAL A 154 0.04 3.55 5.32
N CYS A 155 0.87 3.87 4.34
CA CYS A 155 2.18 3.27 4.11
C CYS A 155 3.26 4.36 4.04
N ARG A 156 4.37 4.12 4.73
CA ARG A 156 5.60 4.91 4.66
C ARG A 156 6.61 4.18 3.78
N GLN A 157 6.90 4.73 2.60
CA GLN A 157 7.93 4.24 1.68
C GLN A 157 9.18 5.07 1.87
N ARG A 158 10.27 4.46 2.31
CA ARG A 158 11.56 5.12 2.44
C ARG A 158 12.36 4.95 1.16
N ILE A 159 12.88 6.05 0.64
CA ILE A 159 13.84 6.06 -0.44
C ILE A 159 15.24 6.06 0.19
N ILE A 160 16.07 5.12 -0.27
CA ILE A 160 17.44 4.89 0.20
C ILE A 160 18.39 5.37 -0.89
N ASP A 161 19.52 5.95 -0.49
CA ASP A 161 20.61 6.44 -1.37
C ASP A 161 20.20 7.53 -2.39
N THR A 162 19.00 8.10 -2.24
CA THR A 162 18.48 9.19 -3.08
C THR A 162 17.44 10.00 -2.29
N SER A 163 17.17 11.22 -2.73
CA SER A 163 16.13 12.10 -2.19
C SER A 163 14.75 11.80 -2.77
N ALA A 164 13.74 11.67 -1.91
CA ALA A 164 12.36 11.49 -2.32
C ALA A 164 11.75 12.77 -2.92
N SER A 165 12.05 13.93 -2.35
CA SER A 165 11.58 15.23 -2.88
C SER A 165 12.09 15.44 -4.31
N ALA A 166 13.39 15.24 -4.55
CA ALA A 166 14.00 15.40 -5.87
C ALA A 166 13.37 14.48 -6.94
N ILE A 167 13.08 13.22 -6.58
CA ILE A 167 12.42 12.29 -7.49
C ILE A 167 10.97 12.71 -7.77
N VAL A 168 10.23 13.13 -6.74
CA VAL A 168 8.85 13.59 -6.93
C VAL A 168 8.81 14.85 -7.81
N GLU A 169 9.70 15.81 -7.58
CA GLU A 169 9.84 17.02 -8.39
C GLU A 169 10.16 16.70 -9.86
N LEU A 170 11.10 15.78 -10.10
CA LEU A 170 11.42 15.30 -11.45
C LEU A 170 10.17 14.71 -12.13
N LEU A 171 9.40 13.87 -11.43
CA LEU A 171 8.19 13.27 -11.99
C LEU A 171 7.08 14.29 -12.26
N LEU A 172 6.94 15.31 -11.40
CA LEU A 172 6.01 16.41 -11.62
C LEU A 172 6.39 17.23 -12.86
N GLN A 173 7.69 17.48 -13.07
CA GLN A 173 8.17 18.14 -14.29
C GLN A 173 7.91 17.29 -15.54
N LEU A 174 8.22 15.98 -15.49
CA LEU A 174 8.08 15.06 -16.63
C LEU A 174 6.64 14.81 -17.06
N HIS A 175 5.73 14.64 -16.11
CA HIS A 175 4.34 14.28 -16.43
C HIS A 175 3.47 15.49 -16.72
N CYS A 176 3.77 16.59 -16.03
CA CYS A 176 2.76 17.58 -15.73
C CYS A 176 3.27 19.00 -16.06
N SER A 177 4.51 19.20 -16.54
CA SER A 177 5.09 20.50 -16.90
C SER A 177 4.85 21.61 -15.87
N GLY A 178 4.62 21.26 -14.60
CA GLY A 178 4.24 22.19 -13.53
C GLY A 178 2.78 22.66 -13.48
N THR A 179 1.86 22.13 -14.30
CA THR A 179 0.45 22.58 -14.38
C THR A 179 -0.56 21.68 -13.68
N CYS A 180 -0.12 20.56 -13.09
CA CYS A 180 -1.03 19.69 -12.34
C CYS A 180 -1.42 20.27 -10.97
N HIS A 181 -2.39 19.59 -10.34
CA HIS A 181 -2.92 19.90 -9.01
C HIS A 181 -1.89 20.51 -8.06
N PRO A 182 -2.30 21.49 -7.23
CA PRO A 182 -1.38 22.15 -6.32
C PRO A 182 -0.61 21.10 -5.51
N PRO A 183 0.71 21.27 -5.36
CA PRO A 183 1.53 20.33 -4.61
C PRO A 183 1.00 20.21 -3.19
N ILE A 184 1.23 19.05 -2.57
CA ILE A 184 0.79 18.80 -1.19
C ILE A 184 1.69 19.63 -0.27
N GLU A 185 1.25 20.84 0.09
CA GLU A 185 2.06 21.77 0.87
C GLU A 185 2.14 21.39 2.36
N LYS A 186 1.09 20.78 2.90
CA LYS A 186 0.99 20.46 4.33
C LYS A 186 0.65 19.00 4.57
N MET A 187 1.36 18.40 5.52
CA MET A 187 1.08 17.05 5.99
C MET A 187 -0.34 17.02 6.62
N PRO A 188 -1.22 16.07 6.23
CA PRO A 188 -2.52 15.91 6.87
C PRO A 188 -2.40 15.66 8.39
N PRO A 189 -3.32 16.19 9.23
CA PRO A 189 -3.21 16.05 10.69
C PRO A 189 -3.17 14.60 11.20
N GLU A 190 -3.97 13.71 10.60
CA GLU A 190 -3.94 12.27 10.94
C GLU A 190 -2.59 11.64 10.59
N LEU A 191 -2.00 12.03 9.45
CA LEU A 191 -0.68 11.55 9.04
C LEU A 191 0.40 12.07 9.98
N GLU A 192 0.31 13.32 10.43
CA GLU A 192 1.25 13.90 11.39
C GLU A 192 1.29 13.12 12.70
N LEU A 193 0.12 12.85 13.30
CA LEU A 193 0.01 12.05 14.52
C LEU A 193 0.56 10.63 14.32
N TRP A 194 0.29 10.04 13.15
CA TRP A 194 0.83 8.73 12.81
C TRP A 194 2.36 8.75 12.67
N VAL A 195 2.94 9.79 12.04
CA VAL A 195 4.39 9.96 11.93
C VAL A 195 4.99 10.16 13.32
N GLN A 196 4.42 11.01 14.17
CA GLN A 196 4.87 11.21 15.55
C GLN A 196 4.89 9.89 16.34
N SER A 197 3.84 9.08 16.22
CA SER A 197 3.78 7.74 16.83
C SER A 197 4.93 6.83 16.36
N ASN A 198 5.22 6.80 15.05
CA ASN A 198 6.33 6.04 14.50
C ASN A 198 7.70 6.54 15.00
N GLU A 199 7.89 7.86 15.12
CA GLU A 199 9.14 8.45 15.62
C GLU A 199 9.35 8.16 17.11
N LEU A 200 8.28 8.21 17.93
CA LEU A 200 8.32 7.79 19.33
C LEU A 200 8.71 6.32 19.48
N SER A 201 8.10 5.43 18.69
CA SER A 201 8.45 4.01 18.64
C SER A 201 9.91 3.80 18.23
N SER A 202 10.37 4.52 17.21
CA SER A 202 11.76 4.47 16.73
C SER A 202 12.78 4.97 17.76
N ALA A 203 12.47 6.04 18.50
CA ALA A 203 13.32 6.55 19.57
C ALA A 203 13.45 5.53 20.71
N LYS A 204 12.33 4.91 21.11
CA LYS A 204 12.32 3.83 22.10
C LYS A 204 13.20 2.65 21.68
N LEU A 205 13.12 2.23 20.41
CA LEU A 205 13.93 1.13 19.88
C LEU A 205 15.43 1.47 19.79
N ARG A 206 15.78 2.75 19.61
CA ARG A 206 17.17 3.23 19.57
C ARG A 206 17.76 3.55 20.94
N GLY A 207 16.98 3.46 22.02
CA GLY A 207 17.40 3.93 23.34
C GLY A 207 17.65 5.45 23.40
N ALA A 208 17.11 6.21 22.46
CA ALA A 208 17.25 7.66 22.38
C ALA A 208 16.10 8.35 23.13
N SER A 209 16.33 9.59 23.58
CA SER A 209 15.25 10.42 24.13
C SER A 209 14.17 10.63 23.07
N ALA A 210 12.91 10.43 23.45
CA ALA A 210 11.77 10.72 22.59
C ALA A 210 11.83 12.17 22.07
N PRO A 211 11.48 12.41 20.78
CA PRO A 211 11.30 13.77 20.29
C PRO A 211 10.31 14.52 21.19
N LYS A 212 10.58 15.79 21.51
CA LYS A 212 9.60 16.64 22.19
C LYS A 212 8.38 16.77 21.28
N LEU A 213 7.22 16.31 21.75
CA LEU A 213 5.94 16.53 21.07
C LEU A 213 5.70 18.04 20.97
N ALA A 214 5.05 18.49 19.89
CA ALA A 214 4.55 19.85 19.80
C ALA A 214 3.68 20.18 21.04
N PRO A 215 3.68 21.43 21.53
CA PRO A 215 2.93 21.79 22.74
C PRO A 215 1.46 21.36 22.61
N GLU A 216 0.92 20.77 23.68
CA GLU A 216 -0.48 20.36 23.73
C GLU A 216 -1.38 21.54 23.31
N PRO A 217 -2.35 21.33 22.39
CA PRO A 217 -3.43 22.29 22.26
C PRO A 217 -4.09 22.41 23.64
N LYS A 218 -4.34 23.65 24.08
CA LYS A 218 -5.01 23.94 25.35
C LYS A 218 -6.18 22.97 25.52
N PRO A 219 -6.38 22.35 26.70
CA PRO A 219 -7.53 21.48 26.92
C PRO A 219 -8.78 22.22 26.49
N LEU A 220 -9.52 21.63 25.55
CA LEU A 220 -10.86 22.06 25.20
C LEU A 220 -11.66 22.00 26.50
N ASP A 221 -12.11 23.17 26.96
CA ASP A 221 -12.97 23.29 28.13
C ASP A 221 -14.19 22.38 27.90
N CYS A 222 -14.36 21.38 28.75
CA CYS A 222 -15.53 20.52 28.75
C CYS A 222 -16.72 21.34 29.26
N GLY A 223 -17.28 22.20 28.42
CA GLY A 223 -18.22 23.20 28.91
C GLY A 223 -18.96 24.01 27.84
N GLU A 224 -19.45 23.39 26.76
CA GLU A 224 -20.53 23.99 25.97
C GLU A 224 -21.72 23.04 25.94
N THR A 225 -22.69 23.33 26.82
CA THR A 225 -24.03 22.74 26.79
C THR A 225 -24.74 23.21 25.52
N LEU A 226 -25.26 22.26 24.73
CA LEU A 226 -26.17 22.54 23.62
C LEU A 226 -27.31 23.46 24.08
N PRO A 227 -27.62 24.56 23.38
CA PRO A 227 -28.78 25.36 23.73
C PRO A 227 -30.05 24.54 23.45
N THR A 228 -30.82 24.27 24.50
CA THR A 228 -32.16 23.71 24.43
C THR A 228 -33.03 24.64 23.56
N PRO A 229 -33.84 24.12 22.63
CA PRO A 229 -34.75 24.98 21.88
C PRO A 229 -35.78 25.57 22.84
N ALA A 230 -35.80 26.90 22.96
CA ALA A 230 -36.82 27.62 23.69
C ALA A 230 -38.18 27.35 23.03
N SER A 231 -39.08 26.77 23.82
CA SER A 231 -40.50 26.72 23.53
C SER A 231 -41.12 28.10 23.75
N GLU A 232 -41.63 28.71 22.70
CA GLU A 232 -42.81 29.60 22.69
C GLU A 232 -43.44 29.59 21.30
#